data_AF-A0A2T2T7N0-F1
#
_entry.id   AF-A0A2T2T7N0-F1
#
_cell.length_a   1.000
_cell.length_b   1.000
_cell.length_c   1.000
_cell.angle_alpha   90.00
_cell.angle_beta   90.00
_cell.angle_gamma   90.00
#
_symmetry.space_group_name_H-M   'P 1'
#
loop_
_entity.id
_entity.type
_entity.pdbx_description
1 polymer ?
#
loop_
_entity_poly.entity_id
_entity_poly.type
_entity_poly.pdbx_seq_one_letter_code
_entity_poly.pdbx_strand_id
1 'polypeptide(L)'
;ADRMLVTNSAGGINRTFDPGTLMFITGHLNMAYATPGMGAEAEPARRRTGDDRTPFYDPDWTNRAEQVALDLELDARRGTYAWTLGPSYETKAEVRALEQLGADAVGMSTVPEVIQAHQLGMTVLGLSTITNSAAGLASGALDHDEVLDVSARMREDLMDLVRGIVQVLEG
;
A
#
# COMPACT_ATOMS: atom_id res chain seq x y z
N ALA A 1 1.14 -20.05 -5.01
CA ALA A 1 1.17 -18.86 -5.88
C ALA A 1 2.53 -18.21 -5.71
N ASP A 2 3.12 -17.68 -6.79
CA ASP A 2 4.47 -17.07 -6.76
C ASP A 2 4.42 -15.53 -6.77
N ARG A 3 3.23 -14.94 -6.93
CA ARG A 3 3.00 -13.49 -6.97
C ARG A 3 1.84 -13.10 -6.06
N MET A 4 1.89 -11.91 -5.48
CA MET A 4 0.83 -11.32 -4.64
C MET A 4 0.58 -9.87 -5.03
N LEU A 5 -0.66 -9.55 -5.39
CA LEU A 5 -1.15 -8.17 -5.42
C LEU A 5 -1.85 -7.91 -4.09
N VAL A 6 -1.47 -6.85 -3.39
CA VAL A 6 -2.08 -6.43 -2.12
C VAL A 6 -2.69 -5.04 -2.26
N THR A 7 -3.93 -4.89 -1.80
CA THR A 7 -4.69 -3.63 -1.84
C THR A 7 -5.08 -3.17 -0.43
N ASN A 8 -5.07 -1.87 -0.17
CA ASN A 8 -5.59 -1.31 1.07
C ASN A 8 -6.23 0.07 0.89
N SER A 9 -6.95 0.52 1.91
CA SER A 9 -7.33 1.92 2.11
C SER A 9 -6.30 2.61 3.01
N ALA A 10 -5.95 3.86 2.70
CA ALA A 10 -4.94 4.61 3.42
C ALA A 10 -5.31 6.09 3.61
N GLY A 11 -4.80 6.69 4.68
CA GLY A 11 -4.80 8.14 4.86
C GLY A 11 -3.67 8.78 4.06
N GLY A 12 -3.97 9.78 3.24
CA GLY A 12 -3.00 10.52 2.44
C GLY A 12 -2.20 11.50 3.30
N ILE A 13 -0.89 11.28 3.40
CA ILE A 13 0.05 12.21 4.04
C ILE A 13 0.57 13.22 3.02
N ASN A 14 0.82 12.76 1.79
CA ASN A 14 1.24 13.64 0.71
C ASN A 14 0.14 14.64 0.38
N ARG A 15 0.47 15.93 0.45
CA ARG A 15 -0.50 17.03 0.27
C ARG A 15 -1.01 17.18 -1.16
N THR A 16 -0.40 16.47 -2.12
CA THR A 16 -0.90 16.40 -3.49
C THR A 16 -1.85 15.22 -3.71
N PHE A 17 -2.14 14.42 -2.68
CA PHE A 17 -3.09 13.32 -2.77
C PHE A 17 -4.45 13.75 -2.27
N ASP A 18 -5.44 13.61 -3.14
CA ASP A 18 -6.84 13.79 -2.82
C ASP A 18 -7.51 12.43 -2.57
N PRO A 19 -8.61 12.37 -1.79
CA PRO A 19 -9.42 11.16 -1.70
C PRO A 19 -9.84 10.64 -3.08
N GLY A 20 -9.60 9.35 -3.33
CA GLY A 20 -9.75 8.68 -4.62
C GLY A 20 -8.42 8.46 -5.35
N THR A 21 -7.33 9.12 -4.93
CA THR A 21 -6.00 8.88 -5.51
C THR A 21 -5.59 7.42 -5.33
N LEU A 22 -5.17 6.78 -6.42
CA LEU A 22 -4.54 5.46 -6.39
C LEU A 22 -3.03 5.64 -6.22
N MET A 23 -2.42 4.87 -5.33
CA MET A 23 -0.98 4.93 -5.06
C MET A 23 -0.36 3.54 -5.14
N PHE A 24 0.51 3.30 -6.11
CA PHE A 24 1.40 2.15 -6.10
C PHE A 24 2.45 2.29 -5.00
N ILE A 25 2.54 1.27 -4.15
CA ILE A 25 3.47 1.24 -3.03
C ILE A 25 4.84 0.83 -3.57
N THR A 26 5.81 1.73 -3.46
CA THR A 26 7.19 1.50 -3.93
C THR A 26 8.19 1.33 -2.79
N GLY A 27 7.77 1.67 -1.57
CA GLY A 27 8.50 1.47 -0.33
C GLY A 27 7.55 1.49 0.86
N HIS A 28 8.01 1.05 2.02
CA HIS A 28 7.23 1.16 3.25
C HIS A 28 8.08 1.52 4.45
N LEU A 29 7.44 2.15 5.44
CA LEU A 29 7.98 2.34 6.78
C LEU A 29 7.23 1.42 7.74
N ASN A 30 7.96 0.57 8.46
CA ASN A 30 7.39 -0.29 9.50
C ASN A 30 7.41 0.45 10.85
N MET A 31 6.37 1.24 11.10
CA MET A 31 6.21 2.02 12.34
C MET A 31 5.50 1.23 13.45
N ALA A 32 5.04 0.03 13.14
CA ALA A 32 4.57 -0.95 14.11
C ALA A 32 5.71 -1.67 14.83
N TYR A 33 6.96 -1.55 14.33
CA TYR A 33 8.16 -2.21 14.86
C TYR A 33 7.97 -3.73 15.06
N ALA A 34 7.15 -4.33 14.21
CA ALA A 34 6.75 -5.73 14.30
C ALA A 34 7.15 -6.47 13.02
N THR A 35 7.60 -7.71 13.14
CA THR A 35 7.92 -8.57 12.00
C THR A 35 7.18 -9.89 12.14
N PRO A 36 6.36 -10.28 11.15
CA PRO A 36 5.72 -11.58 11.15
C PRO A 36 6.73 -12.71 11.33
N GLY A 37 6.39 -13.69 12.18
CA GLY A 37 7.23 -14.85 12.46
C GLY A 37 8.41 -14.60 13.41
N MET A 38 8.57 -13.39 13.97
CA MET A 38 9.57 -13.15 15.01
C MET A 38 9.25 -14.02 16.24
N GLY A 39 10.14 -14.99 16.54
CA GLY A 39 9.97 -15.94 17.64
C GLY A 39 9.19 -17.21 17.31
N ALA A 40 8.81 -17.44 16.05
CA ALA A 40 8.18 -18.69 15.64
C ALA A 40 9.21 -19.84 15.59
N GLU A 41 8.91 -20.96 16.25
CA GLU A 41 9.73 -22.18 16.21
C GLU A 41 9.55 -22.98 14.91
N ALA A 42 8.46 -22.72 14.18
CA ALA A 42 8.12 -23.45 12.96
C ALA A 42 8.86 -22.86 11.75
N GLU A 43 9.64 -23.71 11.08
CA GLU A 43 10.24 -23.40 9.79
C GLU A 43 9.14 -23.17 8.74
N PRO A 44 9.16 -22.05 7.99
CA PRO A 44 8.16 -21.82 6.95
C PRO A 44 8.33 -22.84 5.81
N ALA A 45 7.22 -23.24 5.21
CA ALA A 45 7.18 -24.24 4.14
C ALA A 45 8.01 -23.86 2.90
N ARG A 46 8.26 -22.56 2.71
CA ARG A 46 9.22 -22.00 1.76
C ARG A 46 10.01 -20.91 2.45
N ARG A 47 11.30 -20.80 2.13
CA ARG A 47 12.12 -19.66 2.47
C ARG A 47 12.68 -19.08 1.19
N ARG A 48 12.68 -17.76 1.08
CA ARG A 48 13.39 -17.06 0.04
C ARG A 48 14.88 -17.39 0.17
N THR A 49 15.40 -18.11 -0.82
CA THR A 49 16.83 -18.40 -0.98
C THR A 49 17.39 -17.39 -1.97
N GLY A 50 17.73 -16.18 -1.53
CA GLY A 50 18.15 -15.10 -2.42
C GLY A 50 18.90 -13.97 -1.72
N ASP A 51 19.57 -13.12 -2.51
CA ASP A 51 20.32 -11.94 -2.04
C ASP A 51 19.41 -10.96 -1.27
N ASP A 52 19.92 -10.39 -0.17
CA ASP A 52 19.23 -9.43 0.71
C ASP A 52 18.79 -8.14 -0.02
N ARG A 53 19.17 -7.97 -1.29
CA ARG A 53 18.93 -6.79 -2.12
C ARG A 53 17.64 -6.80 -2.94
N THR A 54 16.86 -7.88 -2.94
CA THR A 54 15.59 -7.88 -3.70
C THR A 54 14.58 -6.95 -3.03
N PRO A 55 13.90 -6.09 -3.80
CA PRO A 55 12.94 -5.15 -3.25
C PRO A 55 11.70 -5.87 -2.71
N PHE A 56 11.02 -5.26 -1.74
CA PHE A 56 9.72 -5.74 -1.25
C PHE A 56 8.62 -5.63 -2.30
N TYR A 57 8.67 -4.60 -3.15
CA TYR A 57 7.74 -4.35 -4.23
C TYR A 57 8.48 -4.44 -5.56
N ASP A 58 7.95 -5.20 -6.51
CA ASP A 58 8.63 -5.48 -7.77
C ASP A 58 8.54 -4.30 -8.75
N PRO A 59 9.66 -3.67 -9.14
CA PRO A 59 9.64 -2.47 -9.97
C PRO A 59 9.05 -2.72 -11.36
N ASP A 60 9.33 -3.87 -11.96
CA ASP A 60 8.85 -4.20 -13.31
C ASP A 60 7.34 -4.43 -13.32
N TRP A 61 6.82 -5.13 -12.30
CA TRP A 61 5.39 -5.31 -12.13
C TRP A 61 4.68 -3.98 -11.83
N THR A 62 5.27 -3.12 -10.98
CA THR A 62 4.74 -1.77 -10.75
C THR A 62 4.69 -0.94 -12.05
N ASN A 63 5.77 -0.95 -12.85
CA ASN A 63 5.80 -0.24 -14.13
C ASN A 63 4.69 -0.71 -15.09
N ARG A 64 4.47 -2.03 -15.19
CA ARG A 64 3.40 -2.59 -16.03
C ARG A 64 2.02 -2.23 -15.50
N ALA A 65 1.82 -2.27 -14.18
CA ALA A 65 0.56 -1.92 -13.55
C ALA A 65 0.21 -0.44 -13.73
N GLU A 66 1.21 0.44 -13.73
CA GLU A 66 1.03 1.84 -14.07
C GLU A 66 0.66 2.06 -15.52
N GLN A 67 1.24 1.30 -16.45
CA GLN A 67 0.81 1.37 -17.85
C GLN A 67 -0.67 1.00 -17.98
N VAL A 68 -1.14 -0.03 -17.26
CA VAL A 68 -2.57 -0.39 -17.23
C VAL A 68 -3.41 0.75 -16.67
N ALA A 69 -2.97 1.42 -15.59
CA ALA A 69 -3.70 2.57 -15.04
C ALA A 69 -3.78 3.71 -16.07
N LEU A 70 -2.68 4.01 -16.77
CA LEU A 70 -2.66 5.02 -17.84
C LEU A 70 -3.59 4.67 -19.00
N ASP A 71 -3.62 3.41 -19.43
CA ASP A 71 -4.49 2.94 -20.51
C ASP A 71 -5.98 3.02 -20.13
N LEU A 72 -6.29 2.97 -18.83
CA LEU A 72 -7.63 3.17 -18.26
C LEU A 72 -7.93 4.63 -17.92
N GLU A 73 -7.03 5.57 -18.27
CA GLU A 73 -7.14 7.00 -17.94
C GLU A 73 -7.22 7.29 -16.42
N LEU A 74 -6.67 6.40 -15.60
CA LEU A 74 -6.60 6.54 -14.15
C LEU A 74 -5.30 7.22 -13.74
N ASP A 75 -5.39 8.33 -13.01
CA ASP A 75 -4.22 8.98 -12.41
C ASP A 75 -3.77 8.19 -11.17
N ALA A 76 -2.66 7.48 -11.31
CA ALA A 76 -2.02 6.73 -10.25
C ALA A 76 -0.66 7.34 -9.88
N ARG A 77 -0.36 7.35 -8.59
CA ARG A 77 0.88 7.90 -8.02
C ARG A 77 1.77 6.78 -7.50
N ARG A 78 3.04 7.08 -7.27
CA ARG A 78 3.96 6.24 -6.50
C ARG A 78 4.17 6.86 -5.13
N GLY A 79 4.37 6.03 -4.12
CA GLY A 79 4.75 6.55 -2.81
C GLY A 79 5.22 5.50 -1.81
N THR A 80 5.59 6.02 -0.64
CA THR A 80 5.99 5.26 0.54
C THR A 80 4.82 5.10 1.50
N TYR A 81 4.48 3.86 1.83
CA TYR A 81 3.40 3.54 2.78
C TYR A 81 3.94 3.37 4.20
N ALA A 82 3.44 4.14 5.17
CA ALA A 82 3.72 3.93 6.58
C ALA A 82 2.70 2.97 7.20
N TRP A 83 3.18 1.89 7.81
CA TRP A 83 2.35 0.96 8.56
C TRP A 83 2.39 1.28 10.05
N THR A 84 1.23 1.55 10.64
CA THR A 84 1.01 1.73 12.09
C THR A 84 0.15 0.59 12.66
N LEU A 85 0.13 0.41 13.98
CA LEU A 85 -0.63 -0.70 14.60
C LEU A 85 -2.15 -0.48 14.61
N GLY A 86 -2.61 0.78 14.71
CA GLY A 86 -4.01 1.07 14.99
C GLY A 86 -4.49 0.57 16.37
N PRO A 87 -5.82 0.52 16.62
CA PRO A 87 -6.92 0.95 15.75
C PRO A 87 -7.19 2.47 15.84
N SER A 88 -6.48 3.18 16.72
CA SER A 88 -6.58 4.64 16.78
C SER A 88 -5.88 5.26 15.56
N TYR A 89 -6.53 6.24 14.95
CA TYR A 89 -5.89 7.06 13.90
C TYR A 89 -4.72 7.84 14.46
N GLU A 90 -3.80 8.19 13.58
CA GLU A 90 -2.62 8.98 13.91
C GLU A 90 -3.01 10.38 14.41
N THR A 91 -2.29 10.86 15.42
CA THR A 91 -2.34 12.25 15.83
C THR A 91 -1.71 13.16 14.77
N LYS A 92 -2.03 14.45 14.79
CA LYS A 92 -1.39 15.45 13.91
C LYS A 92 0.14 15.49 14.05
N ALA A 93 0.66 15.19 15.24
CA ALA A 93 2.09 15.16 15.48
C ALA A 93 2.75 13.94 14.82
N GLU A 94 2.11 12.77 14.90
CA GLU A 94 2.56 11.55 14.23
C GLU A 94 2.51 11.71 12.72
N VAL A 95 1.42 12.25 12.14
CA VAL A 95 1.33 12.51 10.70
C VAL A 95 2.46 13.42 10.22
N ARG A 96 2.77 14.51 10.94
CA ARG A 96 3.90 15.40 10.60
C ARG A 96 5.27 14.72 10.72
N ALA A 97 5.41 13.79 11.66
CA ALA A 97 6.64 13.02 11.78
C ALA A 97 6.78 12.05 10.61
N LEU A 98 5.71 11.34 10.24
CA LEU A 98 5.68 10.45 9.08
C LEU A 98 5.94 11.19 7.77
N GLU A 99 5.36 12.38 7.59
CA GLU A 99 5.65 13.26 6.44
C GLU A 99 7.15 13.58 6.35
N GLN A 100 7.80 13.93 7.47
CA GLN A 100 9.24 14.20 7.53
C GLN A 100 10.10 12.95 7.30
N LEU A 101 9.59 11.77 7.65
CA LEU A 101 10.23 10.49 7.35
C LEU A 101 10.02 10.04 5.89
N GLY A 102 9.26 10.80 5.11
CA GLY A 102 9.03 10.55 3.68
C GLY A 102 7.86 9.62 3.39
N ALA A 103 6.91 9.44 4.31
CA ALA A 103 5.67 8.71 4.05
C ALA A 103 4.71 9.54 3.19
N ASP A 104 4.12 8.92 2.17
CA ASP A 104 3.08 9.52 1.32
C ASP A 104 1.68 9.10 1.75
N ALA A 105 1.55 7.93 2.37
CA ALA A 105 0.31 7.42 2.91
C ALA A 105 0.56 6.66 4.21
N VAL A 106 -0.47 6.53 5.05
CA VAL A 106 -0.44 5.75 6.28
C VAL A 106 -1.65 4.84 6.39
N GLY A 107 -1.44 3.64 6.94
CA GLY A 107 -2.54 2.76 7.32
C GLY A 107 -2.06 1.64 8.23
N MET A 108 -2.97 0.69 8.49
CA MET A 108 -2.83 -0.24 9.61
C MET A 108 -2.66 -1.71 9.17
N SER A 109 -2.34 -1.95 7.90
CA SER A 109 -2.23 -3.30 7.32
C SER A 109 -1.09 -3.41 6.30
N THR A 110 -1.13 -4.44 5.45
CA THR A 110 -0.33 -4.60 4.22
C THR A 110 1.13 -4.98 4.45
N VAL A 111 1.87 -4.23 5.28
CA VAL A 111 3.30 -4.49 5.50
C VAL A 111 3.57 -5.88 6.10
N PRO A 112 2.77 -6.40 7.06
CA PRO A 112 2.90 -7.79 7.52
C PRO A 112 2.80 -8.81 6.38
N GLU A 113 1.78 -8.67 5.54
CA GLU A 113 1.54 -9.57 4.42
C GLU A 113 2.67 -9.48 3.40
N VAL A 114 3.15 -8.27 3.10
CA VAL A 114 4.29 -8.02 2.20
C VAL A 114 5.57 -8.67 2.73
N ILE A 115 5.89 -8.48 4.01
CA ILE A 115 7.06 -9.10 4.64
C ILE A 115 6.95 -10.62 4.57
N GLN A 116 5.78 -11.18 4.88
CA GLN A 116 5.59 -12.63 4.86
C GLN A 116 5.69 -13.20 3.44
N ALA A 117 5.07 -12.55 2.45
CA ALA A 117 5.14 -12.93 1.05
C ALA A 117 6.60 -12.86 0.54
N HIS A 118 7.32 -11.81 0.92
CA HIS A 118 8.74 -11.66 0.58
C HIS A 118 9.60 -12.78 1.20
N GLN A 119 9.38 -13.12 2.48
CA GLN A 119 10.06 -14.26 3.14
C GLN A 119 9.75 -15.60 2.45
N LEU A 120 8.58 -15.76 1.84
CA LEU A 120 8.17 -16.94 1.07
C LEU A 120 8.72 -16.93 -0.37
N GLY A 121 9.44 -15.87 -0.78
CA GLY A 121 10.02 -15.73 -2.11
C GLY A 121 9.02 -15.26 -3.17
N MET A 122 7.88 -14.68 -2.78
CA MET A 122 6.88 -14.17 -3.70
C MET A 122 7.26 -12.79 -4.24
N THR A 123 6.90 -12.53 -5.49
CA THR A 123 6.93 -11.17 -6.07
C THR A 123 5.68 -10.41 -5.61
N VAL A 124 5.81 -9.14 -5.22
CA VAL A 124 4.68 -8.38 -4.66
C VAL A 124 4.47 -7.07 -5.41
N LEU A 125 3.20 -6.73 -5.64
CA LEU A 125 2.73 -5.41 -6.05
C LEU A 125 1.80 -4.87 -4.96
N GLY A 126 2.05 -3.64 -4.51
CA GLY A 126 1.21 -2.96 -3.53
C GLY A 126 0.42 -1.82 -4.16
N LEU A 127 -0.85 -1.69 -3.80
CA LEU A 127 -1.73 -0.61 -4.25
C LEU A 127 -2.55 -0.07 -3.07
N SER A 128 -2.48 1.22 -2.81
CA SER A 128 -3.29 1.91 -1.81
C SER A 128 -4.31 2.80 -2.50
N THR A 129 -5.55 2.78 -2.02
CA THR A 129 -6.54 3.81 -2.33
C THR A 129 -6.54 4.83 -1.22
N ILE A 130 -6.24 6.09 -1.54
CA ILE A 130 -6.31 7.19 -0.57
C ILE A 130 -7.78 7.49 -0.30
N THR A 131 -8.25 7.21 0.90
CA THR A 131 -9.67 7.36 1.25
C THR A 131 -9.97 8.65 1.98
N ASN A 132 -8.96 9.24 2.62
CA ASN A 132 -9.07 10.46 3.40
C ASN A 132 -7.70 11.14 3.48
N SER A 133 -7.65 12.44 3.72
CA SER A 133 -6.40 13.09 4.14
C SER A 133 -6.03 12.64 5.55
N ALA A 134 -4.74 12.51 5.85
CA ALA A 134 -4.28 12.17 7.19
C ALA A 134 -4.56 13.32 8.19
N ALA A 135 -4.61 12.97 9.48
CA ALA A 135 -5.02 13.89 10.53
C ALA A 135 -4.24 15.23 10.51
N GLY A 136 -4.98 16.34 10.42
CA GLY A 136 -4.42 17.68 10.45
C GLY A 136 -3.97 18.26 9.11
N LEU A 137 -4.19 17.55 8.00
CA LEU A 137 -3.97 18.06 6.64
C LEU A 137 -5.23 18.68 6.03
N ALA A 138 -6.42 18.14 6.32
CA ALA A 138 -7.70 18.71 5.92
C ALA A 138 -8.34 19.54 7.05
N SER A 139 -9.14 20.54 6.68
CA SER A 139 -9.96 21.34 7.61
C SER A 139 -11.24 20.59 7.99
N GLY A 140 -11.11 19.48 8.71
CA GLY A 140 -12.25 18.65 9.12
C GLY A 140 -11.85 17.55 10.09
N ALA A 141 -12.85 16.98 10.79
CA ALA A 141 -12.66 15.71 11.50
C ALA A 141 -12.62 14.56 10.49
N LEU A 142 -11.89 13.49 10.79
CA LEU A 142 -11.92 12.28 9.98
C LEU A 142 -13.30 11.62 10.15
N ASP A 143 -14.05 11.50 9.06
CA ASP A 143 -15.33 10.79 9.04
C ASP A 143 -15.17 9.41 8.38
N HIS A 144 -15.64 8.37 9.06
CA HIS A 144 -15.58 7.01 8.53
C HIS A 144 -16.56 6.81 7.36
N ASP A 145 -17.66 7.56 7.33
CA ASP A 145 -18.64 7.47 6.24
C ASP A 145 -18.06 8.03 4.94
N GLU A 146 -17.25 9.10 5.00
CA GLU A 146 -16.53 9.64 3.83
C GLU A 146 -15.56 8.62 3.20
N VAL A 147 -14.89 7.82 4.03
CA VAL A 147 -13.99 6.74 3.57
C VAL A 147 -14.75 5.68 2.78
N LEU A 148 -15.95 5.32 3.23
CA LEU A 148 -16.81 4.34 2.56
C LEU A 148 -17.34 4.86 1.22
N ASP A 149 -17.71 6.15 1.16
CA ASP A 149 -18.21 6.79 -0.06
C ASP A 149 -17.14 6.86 -1.15
N VAL A 150 -15.91 7.24 -0.79
CA VAL A 150 -14.77 7.25 -1.73
C VAL A 150 -14.48 5.84 -2.22
N SER A 151 -14.47 4.86 -1.32
CA SER A 151 -14.25 3.45 -1.69
C SER A 151 -15.35 2.93 -2.63
N ALA A 152 -16.60 3.37 -2.44
CA ALA A 152 -17.70 3.00 -3.32
C ALA A 152 -17.57 3.63 -4.72
N ARG A 153 -17.13 4.89 -4.80
CA ARG A 153 -16.87 5.57 -6.08
C ARG A 153 -15.73 4.95 -6.86
N MET A 154 -14.64 4.58 -6.19
CA MET A 154 -13.46 3.99 -6.82
C MET A 154 -13.62 2.50 -7.17
N ARG A 155 -14.76 1.89 -6.86
CA ARG A 155 -14.93 0.44 -6.96
C ARG A 155 -14.77 -0.07 -8.38
N GLU A 156 -15.43 0.56 -9.35
CA GLU A 156 -15.38 0.12 -10.75
C GLU A 156 -13.97 0.30 -11.32
N ASP A 157 -13.39 1.49 -11.14
CA ASP A 157 -12.02 1.80 -11.54
C ASP A 157 -11.00 0.82 -10.94
N LEU A 158 -11.11 0.51 -9.64
CA LEU A 158 -10.23 -0.44 -8.97
C LEU A 158 -10.42 -1.86 -9.51
N MET A 159 -11.65 -2.28 -9.78
CA MET A 159 -11.93 -3.60 -10.33
C MET A 159 -11.33 -3.76 -11.73
N ASP A 160 -11.46 -2.74 -12.58
CA ASP A 160 -10.94 -2.78 -13.94
C ASP A 160 -9.41 -2.69 -13.96
N LEU A 161 -8.83 -1.85 -13.09
CA LEU A 161 -7.38 -1.79 -12.89
C LEU A 161 -6.82 -3.14 -12.42
N VAL A 162 -7.40 -3.75 -11.38
CA VAL A 162 -6.94 -5.04 -10.86
C VAL A 162 -7.04 -6.13 -11.92
N ARG A 163 -8.13 -6.16 -12.70
CA ARG A 163 -8.26 -7.11 -13.82
C ARG A 163 -7.19 -6.90 -14.87
N GLY A 164 -6.94 -5.66 -15.28
CA GLY A 164 -5.91 -5.34 -16.26
C GLY A 164 -4.51 -5.73 -15.76
N ILE A 165 -4.21 -5.44 -14.49
CA ILE A 165 -2.94 -5.82 -13.84
C ILE A 165 -2.72 -7.34 -13.86
N VAL A 166 -3.76 -8.13 -13.59
CA VAL A 166 -3.66 -9.59 -13.61
C VAL A 166 -3.46 -10.10 -15.04
N GLN A 167 -4.13 -9.52 -16.03
CA GLN A 167 -4.00 -9.93 -17.44
C GLN A 167 -2.60 -9.70 -18.01
N VAL A 168 -1.97 -8.55 -17.71
CA VAL A 168 -0.61 -8.23 -18.21
C VAL A 168 0.51 -9.08 -17.58
N LEU A 169 0.17 -9.94 -16.63
CA LEU A 169 1.10 -10.92 -16.03
C LEU A 169 1.07 -12.29 -16.71
N GLU A 170 0.00 -12.60 -17.43
CA GLU A 170 -0.18 -13.86 -18.15
C GLU A 170 0.45 -13.85 -19.55
N GLY A 171 0.75 -12.65 -20.08
CA GLY A 171 1.50 -12.42 -21.33
C GLY A 171 2.99 -12.21 -21.12
#